data_AF-G7KP88-F1
#
_entry.id   AF-G7KP88-F1
#
_cell.length_a   1.000
_cell.length_b   1.000
_cell.length_c   1.000
_cell.angle_alpha   90.00
_cell.angle_beta   90.00
_cell.angle_gamma   90.00
#
_symmetry.space_group_name_H-M   'P 1'
#
loop_
_entity.id
_entity.type
_entity.pdbx_description
1 polymer ?
#
loop_
_entity_poly.entity_id
_entity_poly.type
_entity_poly.pdbx_seq_one_letter_code
_entity_poly.pdbx_strand_id
1 'polypeptide(L)' 'MDKTDWYWKMFLDGSNRDHEAVNVNGPKALDILNVDYPKSLLFFGGFDSLVNLERKWN' A
#
# COMPACT_ATOMS: atom_id res chain seq x y z
N MET A 1 -9.51 -11.19 -0.97
CA MET A 1 -8.09 -10.86 -1.21
C MET A 1 -7.46 -11.73 -2.30
N ASP A 2 -7.96 -12.96 -2.52
CA ASP A 2 -7.41 -13.87 -3.56
C ASP A 2 -7.36 -13.31 -4.98
N LYS A 3 -8.31 -12.47 -5.41
CA LYS A 3 -8.32 -11.91 -6.76
C LYS A 3 -7.13 -11.00 -7.08
N THR A 4 -6.57 -10.32 -6.07
CA THR A 4 -5.44 -9.39 -6.26
C THR A 4 -4.09 -10.02 -5.93
N ASP A 5 -4.08 -11.19 -5.28
CA ASP A 5 -2.87 -11.85 -4.79
C ASP A 5 -1.92 -12.28 -5.92
N TRP A 6 -2.48 -12.71 -7.06
CA TRP A 6 -1.68 -13.06 -8.24
C TRP A 6 -0.84 -11.89 -8.76
N TYR A 7 -1.42 -10.69 -8.84
CA TYR A 7 -0.69 -9.50 -9.30
C TYR A 7 0.47 -9.17 -8.37
N TRP A 8 0.26 -9.27 -7.05
CA TRP A 8 1.31 -9.02 -6.08
C TRP A 8 2.43 -10.06 -6.15
N LYS A 9 2.09 -11.35 -6.32
CA LYS A 9 3.08 -12.41 -6.49
C LYS A 9 3.96 -12.20 -7.72
N MET A 10 3.37 -11.77 -8.84
CA MET A 10 4.11 -11.47 -10.06
C MET A 10 5.00 -10.21 -9.90
N PHE A 11 4.50 -9.19 -9.21
CA PHE A 11 5.25 -7.95 -8.99
C PHE A 11 6.42 -8.09 -8.01
N LEU A 12 6.26 -8.94 -6.98
CA LEU A 12 7.20 -9.04 -5.86
C LEU A 12 8.35 -10.04 -6.07
N ASP A 13 8.36 -10.81 -7.17
CA ASP A 13 9.41 -11.78 -7.54
C ASP A 13 9.93 -12.61 -6.35
N GLY A 14 9.00 -13.24 -5.61
CA GLY A 14 9.33 -14.07 -4.44
C GLY A 14 9.45 -13.33 -3.10
N SER A 15 9.38 -12.00 -3.09
CA SER A 15 9.24 -11.21 -1.85
C SER A 15 7.83 -11.28 -1.26
N ASN A 16 7.70 -10.88 0.00
CA ASN A 16 6.43 -10.81 0.72
C ASN A 16 5.78 -9.42 0.65
N ARG A 17 4.56 -9.32 1.21
CA ARG A 17 3.73 -8.09 1.20
C ARG A 17 4.22 -7.00 2.16
N ASP A 18 5.29 -7.22 2.91
CA ASP A 18 5.93 -6.19 3.75
C ASP A 18 6.99 -5.39 3.01
N HIS A 19 7.24 -5.70 1.73
CA HIS A 19 8.13 -4.92 0.87
C HIS A 19 7.64 -3.46 0.74
N GLU A 20 8.53 -2.47 0.88
CA GLU A 20 8.13 -1.05 0.94
C GLU A 20 7.38 -0.56 -0.31
N ALA A 21 7.71 -1.09 -1.50
CA ALA A 21 7.01 -0.79 -2.75
C ALA A 21 5.52 -1.17 -2.76
N VAL A 22 5.08 -2.00 -1.80
CA VAL A 22 3.73 -2.56 -1.75
C VAL A 22 3.02 -2.24 -0.44
N ASN A 23 3.77 -2.08 0.64
CA ASN A 23 3.27 -1.66 1.95
C ASN A 23 4.13 -0.52 2.51
N VAL A 24 3.88 0.67 1.98
CA VAL A 24 4.54 1.92 2.35
C VAL A 24 4.25 2.41 3.78
N ASN A 25 3.32 1.77 4.51
CA ASN A 25 3.07 1.99 5.94
C ASN A 25 3.40 0.74 6.77
N GLY A 26 4.11 -0.22 6.16
CA GLY A 26 4.48 -1.48 6.77
C GLY A 26 5.75 -1.41 7.60
N PRO A 27 6.24 -2.57 8.08
CA PRO A 27 7.46 -2.63 8.90
C PRO A 27 8.73 -2.13 8.19
N LYS A 28 8.73 -2.10 6.85
CA LYS A 28 9.84 -1.60 6.02
C LYS A 28 9.59 -0.20 5.44
N ALA A 29 8.49 0.46 5.85
CA ALA A 29 8.16 1.80 5.41
C ALA A 29 9.29 2.80 5.71
N LEU A 30 9.54 3.70 4.77
CA LEU A 30 10.36 4.88 5.02
C LEU A 30 9.54 5.90 5.81
N ASP A 31 10.13 6.49 6.85
CA ASP A 31 9.51 7.63 7.55
C ASP A 31 9.51 8.87 6.64
N ILE A 32 8.31 9.32 6.28
CA ILE A 32 8.09 10.48 5.41
C ILE A 32 7.55 11.71 6.16
N LEU A 33 7.49 11.68 7.50
CA LEU A 33 6.92 12.78 8.29
C LEU A 33 7.62 14.14 8.07
N ASN A 34 8.90 14.12 7.69
CA ASN A 34 9.71 15.32 7.44
C ASN A 34 10.03 15.54 5.95
N VAL A 35 9.31 14.86 5.05
CA VAL A 35 9.45 15.06 3.60
C VAL A 35 8.46 16.14 3.16
N ASP A 36 8.94 17.13 2.40
CA ASP A 36 8.08 18.14 1.77
C ASP A 36 7.27 17.47 0.64
N TYR A 37 6.10 16.95 0.99
CA TYR A 37 5.22 16.23 0.10
C TYR A 37 3.98 17.09 -0.24
N PRO A 38 3.54 17.14 -1.51
CA PRO A 38 2.38 17.93 -1.89
C PRO A 38 1.11 17.44 -1.17
N LYS A 39 0.24 18.39 -0.81
CA LYS A 39 -1.09 18.06 -0.28
C LYS A 39 -1.80 17.11 -1.23
N SER A 40 -2.20 15.96 -0.72
CA SER A 40 -2.79 14.88 -1.49
C SER A 40 -4.23 14.65 -1.05
N LEU A 41 -5.14 14.48 -2.01
CA LEU A 41 -6.52 14.10 -1.79
C LEU A 41 -6.69 12.63 -2.18
N LEU A 42 -7.07 11.78 -1.23
CA LEU A 42 -7.27 10.34 -1.45
C LEU A 42 -8.76 10.05 -1.64
N PHE A 43 -9.09 9.26 -2.66
CA PHE A 43 -10.43 8.74 -2.91
C PHE A 43 -10.42 7.22 -2.73
N PHE A 44 -11.45 6.69 -2.07
CA PHE A 44 -11.58 5.26 -1.81
C PHE A 44 -12.87 4.72 -2.42
N GLY A 45 -12.78 3.58 -3.11
CA GLY A 45 -13.96 2.85 -3.57
C GLY A 45 -14.63 2.12 -2.39
N GLY A 46 -15.91 2.39 -2.12
CA GLY A 46 -16.62 1.75 -1.00
C GLY A 46 -16.73 0.22 -1.09
N PHE A 47 -16.63 -0.33 -2.30
CA PHE A 47 -16.61 -1.77 -2.57
C PHE A 47 -15.23 -2.30 -2.98
N ASP A 48 -14.18 -1.49 -2.86
CA ASP A 48 -12.83 -1.98 -3.12
C ASP A 48 -12.39 -2.92 -2.00
N SER A 49 -11.96 -4.13 -2.38
CA SER A 49 -11.38 -5.10 -1.46
C SER A 49 -10.12 -4.63 -0.74
N LEU A 50 -9.44 -3.60 -1.26
CA LEU A 50 -8.22 -3.01 -0.71
C LEU A 50 -8.48 -1.80 0.20
N VAL A 51 -9.74 -1.33 0.33
CA VAL A 51 -10.08 -0.11 1.09
C VAL A 51 -9.54 -0.09 2.52
N ASN A 52 -9.45 -1.24 3.18
CA ASN A 52 -8.92 -1.33 4.54
C ASN A 52 -7.40 -1.10 4.61
N LEU A 53 -6.66 -1.39 3.55
CA LEU A 53 -5.24 -1.06 3.45
C LEU A 53 -5.07 0.42 3.12
N GLU A 54 -5.89 0.93 2.22
CA GLU A 54 -5.85 2.33 1.79
C GLU A 54 -6.22 3.30 2.94
N ARG A 55 -7.11 2.89 3.84
CA ARG A 55 -7.45 3.68 5.05
C ARG A 55 -6.34 3.77 6.09
N LYS A 56 -5.32 2.90 6.04
CA LYS A 56 -4.17 2.96 6.98
C LYS A 56 -3.21 4.12 6.67
N TRP A 57 -3.49 4.90 5.63
CA TRP A 57 -2.70 6.07 5.23
C TRP A 57 -3.05 7.35 6.00
N ASN A 58 -3.94 7.26 6.97
CA ASN A 58 -4.35 8.36 7.84
C ASN A 58 -4.17 7.96 9.30
#